data_AF-A0A0F9RPU6-F1
#
_entry.id   AF-A0A0F9RPU6-F1
#
_cell.length_a   1.000
_cell.length_b   1.000
_cell.length_c   1.000
_cell.angle_alpha   90.00
_cell.angle_beta   90.00
_cell.angle_gamma   90.00
#
_symmetry.space_group_name_H-M   'P 1'
#
loop_
_entity.id
_entity.type
_entity.pdbx_description
1 polymer ?
#
loop_
_entity_poly.entity_id
_entity_poly.type
_entity_poly.pdbx_seq_one_letter_code
_entity_poly.pdbx_strand_id
1 'polypeptide(L)' 'ASLMLGCAGIATSRDITIDPKEIEAALWVSKEEMMEVFAGQHPTILPARKGAIAHFLLENWLADTLD' A
#
# COMPACT_ATOMS: atom_id res chain seq x y z
N ALA A 1 9.14 -18.70 -12.26
CA ALA A 1 8.14 -18.52 -11.18
C ALA A 1 8.79 -17.69 -10.09
N SER A 2 8.02 -16.86 -9.40
CA SER A 2 8.50 -16.01 -8.29
C SER A 2 7.81 -16.42 -6.99
N LEU A 3 8.54 -16.38 -5.88
CA LEU A 3 7.99 -16.46 -4.53
C LEU A 3 7.87 -15.05 -3.98
N MET A 4 6.68 -14.65 -3.52
CA MET A 4 6.46 -13.36 -2.90
C MET A 4 6.37 -13.51 -1.39
N LEU A 5 7.18 -12.77 -0.65
CA LEU A 5 7.14 -12.68 0.81
C LEU A 5 6.58 -11.32 1.21
N GLY A 6 5.44 -11.30 1.89
CA GLY A 6 4.83 -10.07 2.40
C GLY A 6 5.39 -9.72 3.77
N CYS A 7 5.75 -8.44 3.97
CA CYS A 7 6.30 -7.95 5.23
C CYS A 7 5.64 -6.62 5.62
N ALA A 8 5.49 -6.36 6.91
CA ALA A 8 5.20 -5.05 7.46
C ALA A 8 6.49 -4.38 7.93
N GLY A 9 6.67 -3.10 7.61
CA GLY A 9 7.86 -2.32 7.98
C GLY A 9 7.48 -1.02 8.66
N ILE A 10 8.25 -0.62 9.67
CA ILE A 10 8.10 0.66 10.36
C ILE A 10 9.13 1.64 9.78
N ALA A 11 8.66 2.71 9.16
CA ALA A 11 9.53 3.73 8.60
C ALA A 11 10.21 4.55 9.71
N THR A 12 11.50 4.83 9.55
CA THR A 12 12.31 5.62 10.49
C THR A 12 12.40 7.11 10.11
N SER A 13 11.94 7.48 8.91
CA SER A 13 11.81 8.86 8.40
C SER A 13 10.54 8.97 7.54
N ARG A 14 10.13 10.22 7.25
CA ARG A 14 9.04 10.56 6.32
C ARG A 14 9.53 11.09 4.98
N ASP A 15 10.83 11.29 4.80
CA ASP A 15 11.39 11.79 3.54
C ASP A 15 11.20 10.76 2.43
N ILE A 16 10.70 11.21 1.27
CA ILE A 16 10.52 10.39 0.08
C ILE A 16 11.52 10.86 -0.97
N THR A 17 12.41 9.97 -1.41
CA THR A 17 13.29 10.17 -2.57
C THR A 17 12.90 9.15 -3.64
N ILE A 18 12.50 9.64 -4.81
CA ILE A 18 12.00 8.80 -5.91
C ILE A 18 13.13 8.55 -6.90
N ASP A 19 13.41 7.27 -7.22
CA ASP A 19 14.19 6.90 -8.39
C ASP A 19 13.24 6.71 -9.59
N PRO A 20 13.25 7.63 -10.57
CA PRO A 20 12.31 7.59 -11.70
C PRO A 20 12.56 6.41 -12.65
N LYS A 21 13.66 5.66 -12.49
CA LYS A 21 13.90 4.42 -13.27
C LYS A 21 13.11 3.23 -12.73
N GLU A 22 12.75 3.26 -11.46
CA GLU A 22 12.08 2.16 -10.75
C GLU A 22 10.59 2.45 -10.53
N ILE A 23 10.26 3.64 -10.00
CA ILE A 23 8.89 4.04 -9.67
C ILE A 23 8.58 5.48 -10.12
N GLU A 24 7.35 5.70 -10.56
CA GLU A 24 6.90 7.01 -11.05
C GLU A 24 6.52 7.96 -9.89
N ALA A 25 5.83 7.45 -8.87
CA ALA A 25 5.33 8.23 -7.76
C ALA A 25 5.34 7.44 -6.45
N ALA A 26 5.54 8.14 -5.33
CA ALA A 26 5.39 7.61 -3.99
C ALA A 26 4.82 8.71 -3.09
N LEU A 27 3.90 8.33 -2.19
CA LEU A 27 3.27 9.23 -1.24
C LEU A 27 2.91 8.49 0.04
N TRP A 28 2.86 9.24 1.14
CA TRP A 28 2.21 8.78 2.36
C TRP A 28 0.71 8.93 2.21
N VAL A 29 -0.04 7.90 2.59
CA VAL A 29 -1.50 7.86 2.54
C VAL A 29 -2.00 7.58 3.95
N SER A 30 -2.98 8.35 4.41
CA SER A 30 -3.63 8.11 5.70
C SER A 30 -4.44 6.81 5.68
N LYS A 31 -4.83 6.33 6.86
CA LYS A 31 -5.67 5.13 6.97
C LYS A 31 -7.03 5.40 6.34
N GLU A 32 -7.56 6.60 6.56
CA GLU A 32 -8.83 7.08 6.02
C GLU A 32 -8.83 7.13 4.48
N GLU A 33 -7.81 7.73 3.86
CA GLU A 33 -7.69 7.75 2.40
C GLU A 33 -7.54 6.34 1.83
N MET A 34 -6.80 5.45 2.49
CA MET A 34 -6.66 4.07 2.04
C MET A 34 -7.99 3.29 2.15
N MET A 35 -8.85 3.62 3.12
CA MET A 35 -10.22 3.09 3.15
C MET A 35 -11.04 3.56 1.94
N GLU A 36 -10.92 4.82 1.53
CA GLU A 36 -11.57 5.33 0.31
C GLU A 36 -11.04 4.63 -0.95
N VAL A 37 -9.74 4.34 -1.01
CA VAL A 37 -9.13 3.55 -2.10
C VAL A 37 -9.76 2.16 -2.18
N PHE A 38 -9.87 1.46 -1.05
CA PHE A 38 -10.50 0.14 -0.99
C PHE A 38 -11.98 0.16 -1.34
N ALA A 39 -12.68 1.25 -1.01
CA ALA A 39 -14.06 1.47 -1.39
C ALA A 39 -14.24 1.91 -2.86
N GLY A 40 -13.15 2.15 -3.59
CA GLY A 40 -13.18 2.62 -4.98
C GLY A 40 -13.64 4.08 -5.13
N GLN A 41 -13.51 4.87 -4.07
CA GLN A 41 -13.96 6.26 -4.00
C GLN A 41 -12.80 7.27 -4.11
N HIS A 42 -11.56 6.84 -3.92
CA HIS A 42 -10.40 7.73 -4.03
C HIS A 42 -10.23 8.21 -5.48
N PRO A 43 -10.04 9.52 -5.72
CA PRO A 43 -10.11 10.11 -7.06
C PRO A 43 -8.96 9.65 -7.99
N THR A 44 -7.83 9.22 -7.43
CA THR A 44 -6.60 8.98 -8.20
C THR A 44 -5.91 7.64 -7.91
N ILE A 45 -6.24 6.97 -6.80
CA ILE A 45 -5.53 5.76 -6.37
C ILE A 45 -6.54 4.62 -6.46
N LEU A 46 -6.19 3.61 -7.25
CA LEU A 46 -7.00 2.41 -7.41
C LEU A 46 -6.57 1.36 -6.38
N PRO A 47 -7.51 0.54 -5.88
CA PRO A 47 -7.17 -0.51 -4.95
C PRO A 47 -6.27 -1.56 -5.58
N ALA A 48 -5.44 -2.19 -4.76
CA ALA A 48 -4.67 -3.37 -5.17
C ALA A 48 -5.63 -4.47 -5.66
N ARG A 49 -5.20 -5.23 -6.68
CA ARG A 49 -6.04 -6.28 -7.28
C ARG A 49 -6.39 -7.36 -6.26
N LYS A 50 -7.66 -7.76 -6.20
CA LYS A 50 -8.11 -8.88 -5.36
C LYS A 50 -7.28 -10.13 -5.66
N GLY A 51 -6.78 -10.78 -4.61
CA GLY A 51 -5.90 -11.95 -4.69
C GLY A 51 -4.40 -11.63 -4.80
N ALA A 52 -4.00 -10.37 -4.96
CA ALA A 52 -2.58 -9.99 -4.86
C ALA A 52 -2.14 -9.90 -3.40
N ILE A 53 -0.89 -10.29 -3.11
CA ILE A 53 -0.32 -10.18 -1.75
C ILE A 53 -0.37 -8.74 -1.21
N ALA A 54 -0.24 -7.73 -2.08
CA ALA A 54 -0.39 -6.32 -1.70
C ALA A 54 -1.80 -5.98 -1.20
N HIS A 55 -2.85 -6.57 -1.79
CA HIS A 55 -4.22 -6.38 -1.33
C HIS A 55 -4.40 -6.98 0.07
N PHE A 56 -3.88 -8.19 0.30
CA PHE A 56 -3.90 -8.85 1.60
C PHE A 56 -3.19 -8.02 2.69
N LEU A 57 -1.98 -7.52 2.42
CA LEU A 57 -1.22 -6.73 3.38
C LEU A 57 -1.96 -5.43 3.76
N LEU A 58 -2.48 -4.71 2.77
CA LEU A 58 -3.21 -3.45 3.00
C LEU A 58 -4.54 -3.70 3.73
N GLU A 59 -5.28 -4.75 3.38
CA GLU A 59 -6.55 -5.10 4.04
C GLU A 59 -6.34 -5.44 5.52
N ASN A 60 -5.32 -6.25 5.85
CA ASN A 60 -5.01 -6.59 7.24
C ASN A 60 -4.43 -5.41 8.02
N TRP A 61 -3.65 -4.53 7.37
CA TRP A 61 -3.19 -3.28 7.99
C TRP A 61 -4.38 -2.35 8.32
N LEU A 62 -5.36 -2.24 7.43
CA LEU A 62 -6.59 -1.47 7.67
C LEU A 62 -7.43 -2.07 8.80
N ALA A 63 -7.51 -3.40 8.87
CA ALA A 63 -8.26 -4.14 9.88
C ALA A 63 -7.56 -4.24 11.25
N ASP A 64 -6.33 -3.73 11.38
CA ASP A 64 -5.46 -3.91 12.56
C ASP A 64 -5.25 -5.40 12.93
N THR A 65 -5.09 -6.26 11.91
CA THR A 65 -4.86 -7.71 12.06
C THR A 65 -3.54 -8.18 11.44
N LEU A 66 -2.61 -7.27 11.15
CA LEU A 66 -1.31 -7.56 10.53
C LEU A 66 -0.20 -7.85 11.57
N ASP A 67 -0.56 -8.52 12.66
CA ASP A 67 0.37 -8.91 13.74
C ASP A 67 1.13 -10.21 13.42
#